data_AF-A0A2U0T8A5-F1
#
_entry.id   AF-A0A2U0T8A5-F1
#
_cell.length_a   1.000
_cell.length_b   1.000
_cell.length_c   1.000
_cell.angle_alpha   90.00
_cell.angle_beta   90.00
_cell.angle_gamma   90.00
#
_symmetry.space_group_name_H-M   'P 1'
#
loop_
_entity.id
_entity.type
_entity.pdbx_description
1 polymer ?
#
loop_
_entity_poly.entity_id
_entity_poly.type
_entity_poly.pdbx_seq_one_letter_code
_entity_poly.pdbx_strand_id
1 'polypeptide(L)'
;MLWGPDNFLWVTERQGKSIDRINPETGEKHTLITLDNVFIGPQHEGLLGLALAPDFLKPNSKNYVYAAYTYKDGEKELAKIVRFEYDEQAQKLGKETAILDRLPASNDHNAGRLIFGPDEKLYYTIGDMGHNQGKNLYKENEAQRTPTKAEIAKGDFSAYVGSSLRLNADGSIPADNPVINGVKSHLFTYGHRNPQGLVFVGNTLYSSEQGPSSDDEVNILKAGKNYGWPHVAGYQDNQAYEYVNYSTSKVRPKEGMPTDVKGEKETDWHHKDFEAPVKSFYTVSKNYSFSDATCGEMAYICWPTIAPGSVTYYPKEGSLKTWDNSLVVTSLKNGQLYVLPLNADGTNIRGDVKTYFHSNNRYRKAVINPDTKKIYVATDVAGNVMGLDGKVTDQLANPGSILVFEVK
;
A
#
# COMPACT_ATOMS: atom_id res chain seq x y z
N MET A 1 0.58 -1.39 11.61
CA MET A 1 1.29 -2.34 12.48
C MET A 1 2.76 -2.39 12.10
N LEU A 2 3.65 -2.20 13.08
CA LEU A 2 5.11 -2.36 13.00
C LEU A 2 5.66 -2.89 14.34
N TRP A 3 6.88 -3.40 14.36
CA TRP A 3 7.59 -3.78 15.59
C TRP A 3 8.38 -2.58 16.12
N GLY A 4 8.11 -2.16 17.34
CA GLY A 4 8.81 -1.05 18.00
C GLY A 4 10.12 -1.51 18.66
N PRO A 5 11.09 -0.59 18.88
CA PRO A 5 12.33 -0.90 19.58
C PRO A 5 12.12 -1.21 21.07
N ASP A 6 10.93 -0.93 21.62
CA ASP A 6 10.48 -1.35 22.94
C ASP A 6 10.00 -2.82 23.00
N ASN A 7 10.06 -3.56 21.89
CA ASN A 7 9.52 -4.91 21.73
C ASN A 7 7.99 -4.98 21.82
N PHE A 8 7.30 -3.90 21.50
CA PHE A 8 5.85 -3.89 21.36
C PHE A 8 5.43 -3.82 19.89
N LEU A 9 4.20 -4.25 19.60
CA LEU A 9 3.55 -3.92 18.34
C LEU A 9 2.96 -2.52 18.42
N TRP A 10 3.25 -1.68 17.43
CA TRP A 10 2.64 -0.37 17.27
C TRP A 10 1.65 -0.43 16.11
N VAL A 11 0.40 -0.05 16.35
CA VAL A 11 -0.73 -0.32 15.45
C VAL A 11 -1.56 0.93 15.24
N THR A 12 -2.09 1.09 14.04
CA THR A 12 -3.14 2.05 13.73
C THR A 12 -4.44 1.29 13.55
N GLU A 13 -5.53 1.76 14.16
CA GLU A 13 -6.88 1.32 13.82
C GLU A 13 -7.51 2.32 12.84
N ARG A 14 -7.68 1.90 11.58
CA ARG A 14 -8.21 2.76 10.50
C ARG A 14 -9.54 3.41 10.87
N GLN A 15 -10.46 2.62 11.42
CA GLN A 15 -11.79 3.07 11.86
C GLN A 15 -11.83 3.44 13.35
N GLY A 16 -10.92 2.91 14.18
CA GLY A 16 -10.80 3.31 15.58
C GLY A 16 -10.20 4.72 15.76
N LYS A 17 -9.57 5.26 14.70
CA LYS A 17 -8.85 6.54 14.69
C LYS A 17 -7.71 6.59 15.72
N SER A 18 -7.24 5.43 16.18
CA SER A 18 -6.29 5.31 17.28
C SER A 18 -4.93 4.83 16.82
N ILE A 19 -3.90 5.31 17.53
CA ILE A 19 -2.60 4.68 17.56
C ILE A 19 -2.49 3.92 18.88
N ASP A 20 -2.26 2.62 18.78
CA ASP A 20 -2.23 1.69 19.90
C ASP A 20 -0.87 1.02 19.99
N ARG A 21 -0.48 0.68 21.21
CA ARG A 21 0.66 -0.18 21.51
C ARG A 21 0.16 -1.49 22.12
N ILE A 22 0.62 -2.62 21.60
CA ILE A 22 0.16 -3.96 22.01
C ILE A 22 1.35 -4.78 22.51
N ASN A 23 1.21 -5.34 23.71
CA ASN A 23 2.19 -6.28 24.25
C ASN A 23 2.09 -7.62 23.49
N PRO A 24 3.14 -8.06 22.78
CA PRO A 24 3.10 -9.28 21.98
C PRO A 24 3.05 -10.58 22.81
N GLU A 25 3.35 -10.53 24.11
CA GLU A 25 3.31 -11.67 25.02
C GLU A 25 1.94 -11.84 25.67
N THR A 26 1.32 -10.74 26.13
CA THR A 26 0.04 -10.78 26.86
C THR A 26 -1.17 -10.45 26.00
N GLY A 27 -0.97 -9.80 24.84
CA GLY A 27 -2.04 -9.27 24.00
C GLY A 27 -2.67 -7.98 24.53
N GLU A 28 -2.16 -7.42 25.63
CA GLU A 28 -2.68 -6.19 26.22
C GLU A 28 -2.54 -5.01 25.25
N LYS A 29 -3.65 -4.34 24.95
CA LYS A 29 -3.72 -3.15 24.10
C LYS A 29 -3.78 -1.89 24.95
N HIS A 30 -2.89 -0.94 24.67
CA HIS A 30 -2.89 0.39 25.27
C HIS A 30 -3.02 1.47 24.20
N THR A 31 -4.08 2.28 24.30
CA THR A 31 -4.33 3.38 23.36
C THR A 31 -3.51 4.61 23.72
N LEU A 32 -2.62 4.99 22.81
CA LEU A 32 -1.71 6.12 22.98
C LEU A 32 -2.37 7.46 22.64
N ILE A 33 -3.23 7.46 21.62
CA ILE A 33 -4.03 8.63 21.19
C ILE A 33 -5.20 8.17 20.33
N THR A 34 -6.29 8.93 20.35
CA THR A 34 -7.40 8.87 19.39
C THR A 34 -7.49 10.23 18.69
N LEU A 35 -7.60 10.23 17.35
CA LEU A 35 -7.51 11.42 16.52
C LEU A 35 -8.88 11.82 15.96
N ASP A 36 -9.52 12.83 16.56
CA ASP A 36 -10.88 13.25 16.20
C ASP A 36 -11.03 13.71 14.74
N ASN A 37 -9.99 14.37 14.22
CA ASN A 37 -9.92 14.92 12.86
C ASN A 37 -9.90 13.85 11.76
N VAL A 38 -9.70 12.58 12.10
CA VAL A 38 -9.70 11.49 11.12
C VAL A 38 -11.11 11.33 10.55
N PHE A 39 -11.22 11.49 9.23
CA PHE A 39 -12.42 11.12 8.49
C PHE A 39 -12.39 9.63 8.18
N ILE A 40 -13.44 8.92 8.59
CA ILE A 40 -13.64 7.51 8.28
C ILE A 40 -14.72 7.44 7.20
N GLY A 41 -14.37 6.76 6.12
CA GLY A 41 -15.33 6.34 5.11
C GLY A 41 -15.42 4.83 5.03
N PRO A 42 -16.34 4.34 4.18
CA PRO A 42 -16.76 2.95 4.21
C PRO A 42 -15.65 1.98 3.80
N GLN A 43 -14.71 2.40 2.95
CA GLN A 43 -13.75 1.48 2.32
C GLN A 43 -12.31 1.76 2.71
N HIS A 44 -11.73 2.88 2.29
CA HIS A 44 -10.27 3.07 2.27
C HIS A 44 -9.78 4.35 2.96
N GLU A 45 -10.68 5.15 3.51
CA GLU A 45 -10.40 6.36 4.29
C GLU A 45 -10.18 5.99 5.77
N GLY A 46 -9.43 6.81 6.50
CA GLY A 46 -9.21 6.69 7.94
C GLY A 46 -7.77 6.95 8.33
N LEU A 47 -7.36 6.35 9.44
CA LEU A 47 -5.97 6.35 9.90
C LEU A 47 -5.16 5.25 9.20
N LEU A 48 -4.13 5.64 8.43
CA LEU A 48 -3.45 4.77 7.48
C LEU A 48 -2.00 4.49 7.91
N GLY A 49 -1.09 5.39 7.54
CA GLY A 49 0.35 5.24 7.70
C GLY A 49 0.78 5.34 9.16
N LEU A 50 1.84 4.62 9.51
CA LEU A 50 2.47 4.67 10.83
C LEU A 50 3.96 4.41 10.68
N ALA A 51 4.80 5.30 11.21
CA ALA A 51 6.23 5.14 11.27
C ALA A 51 6.79 5.67 12.59
N LEU A 52 7.82 5.02 13.12
CA LEU A 52 8.61 5.52 14.26
C LEU A 52 9.87 6.18 13.70
N ALA A 53 10.32 7.28 14.30
CA ALA A 53 11.57 7.92 13.90
C ALA A 53 12.76 6.95 13.96
N PRO A 54 13.78 7.10 13.09
CA PRO A 54 14.96 6.21 13.10
C PRO A 54 15.74 6.20 14.42
N ASP A 55 15.61 7.28 15.20
CA ASP A 55 16.22 7.48 16.51
C ASP A 55 15.28 7.18 17.68
N PHE A 56 14.07 6.69 17.44
CA PHE A 56 13.05 6.44 18.46
C PHE A 56 13.57 5.56 19.62
N LEU A 57 13.36 6.02 20.86
CA LEU A 57 13.87 5.46 22.13
C LEU A 57 15.40 5.39 22.25
N LYS A 58 16.16 6.04 21.37
CA LYS A 58 17.62 6.21 21.55
C LYS A 58 17.92 7.39 22.48
N PRO A 59 19.10 7.42 23.13
CA PRO A 59 19.50 8.56 23.95
C PRO A 59 19.41 9.89 23.21
N ASN A 60 18.84 10.91 23.85
CA ASN A 60 18.60 12.26 23.32
C ASN A 60 17.56 12.35 22.18
N SER A 61 16.84 11.27 21.88
CA SER A 61 15.74 11.33 20.91
C SER A 61 14.58 12.19 21.41
N LYS A 62 13.82 12.73 20.47
CA LYS A 62 12.51 13.34 20.70
C LYS A 62 11.37 12.33 20.67
N ASN A 63 11.67 11.05 20.44
CA ASN A 63 10.70 9.96 20.38
C ASN A 63 9.54 10.30 19.42
N TYR A 64 9.88 10.74 18.22
CA TYR A 64 8.87 11.13 17.24
C TYR A 64 8.15 9.91 16.65
N VAL A 65 6.83 10.00 16.57
CA VAL A 65 5.94 9.05 15.88
C VAL A 65 5.21 9.78 14.77
N TYR A 66 5.16 9.19 13.58
CA TYR A 66 4.52 9.75 12.40
C TYR A 66 3.32 8.91 12.01
N ALA A 67 2.25 9.58 11.59
CA ALA A 67 1.08 8.92 11.04
C ALA A 67 0.57 9.65 9.80
N ALA A 68 -0.18 8.94 8.96
CA ALA A 68 -0.89 9.54 7.84
C ALA A 68 -2.37 9.18 7.91
N TYR A 69 -3.25 10.15 7.66
CA TYR A 69 -4.69 9.91 7.71
C TYR A 69 -5.47 10.83 6.77
N THR A 70 -6.68 10.40 6.42
CA THR A 70 -7.65 11.21 5.66
C THR A 70 -8.51 12.06 6.58
N TYR A 71 -8.86 13.27 6.14
CA TYR A 71 -9.72 14.21 6.84
C TYR A 71 -10.60 14.98 5.83
N LYS A 72 -11.54 15.78 6.33
CA LYS A 72 -12.37 16.67 5.51
C LYS A 72 -12.06 18.15 5.74
N ASP A 73 -11.96 18.90 4.65
CA ASP A 73 -11.94 20.36 4.59
C ASP A 73 -13.17 20.82 3.79
N GLY A 74 -14.27 21.09 4.48
CA GLY A 74 -15.60 21.19 3.87
C GLY A 74 -15.98 19.87 3.20
N GLU A 75 -16.31 19.93 1.91
CA GLU A 75 -16.65 18.74 1.09
C GLU A 75 -15.43 18.01 0.51
N LYS A 76 -14.22 18.57 0.66
CA LYS A 76 -13.01 17.96 0.12
C LYS A 76 -12.45 16.92 1.07
N GLU A 77 -12.24 15.72 0.57
CA GLU A 77 -11.44 14.69 1.24
C GLU A 77 -9.96 14.94 0.93
N LEU A 78 -9.14 15.01 1.98
CA LEU A 78 -7.71 15.25 1.90
C LEU A 78 -6.97 14.27 2.80
N ALA A 79 -5.69 14.04 2.55
CA ALA A 79 -4.80 13.34 3.45
C ALA A 79 -3.72 14.27 4.01
N LYS A 80 -3.16 13.91 5.15
CA LYS A 80 -1.98 14.56 5.71
C LYS A 80 -1.09 13.59 6.45
N ILE A 81 0.20 13.92 6.49
CA ILE A 81 1.20 13.31 7.34
C ILE A 81 1.36 14.20 8.57
N VAL A 82 1.31 13.61 9.75
CA VAL A 82 1.46 14.28 11.04
C VAL A 82 2.55 13.61 11.87
N ARG A 83 3.08 14.34 12.84
CA ARG A 83 4.07 13.89 13.82
C ARG A 83 3.60 14.19 15.23
N PHE A 84 3.98 13.30 16.15
CA PHE A 84 3.73 13.38 17.59
C PHE A 84 5.03 13.15 18.35
N GLU A 85 5.17 13.75 19.52
CA GLU A 85 6.16 13.33 20.52
C GLU A 85 5.55 12.24 21.40
N TYR A 86 6.29 11.15 21.63
CA TYR A 86 5.89 10.08 22.53
C TYR A 86 6.49 10.29 23.92
N ASP A 87 5.61 10.40 24.91
CA ASP A 87 5.98 10.42 26.33
C ASP A 87 6.01 8.97 26.85
N GLU A 88 7.22 8.48 27.13
CA GLU A 88 7.43 7.13 27.67
C GLU A 88 6.84 6.93 29.07
N GLN A 89 6.86 7.96 29.92
CA GLN A 89 6.38 7.87 31.30
C GLN A 89 4.86 7.85 31.33
N ALA A 90 4.22 8.74 30.58
CA ALA A 90 2.77 8.79 30.46
C ALA A 90 2.21 7.70 29.55
N GLN A 91 3.05 7.11 28.69
CA GLN A 91 2.65 6.18 27.62
C GLN A 91 1.56 6.80 26.74
N LYS A 92 1.80 8.03 26.26
CA LYS A 92 0.86 8.81 25.45
C LYS A 92 1.57 9.52 24.31
N LEU A 93 0.84 9.79 23.23
CA LEU A 93 1.29 10.69 22.17
C LEU A 93 0.78 12.10 22.44
N GLY A 94 1.67 13.08 22.29
CA GLY A 94 1.39 14.50 22.50
C GLY A 94 0.57 15.13 21.38
N LYS A 95 0.71 16.45 21.22
CA LYS A 95 -0.02 17.22 20.21
C LYS A 95 0.44 16.87 18.78
N GLU A 96 -0.52 16.75 17.86
CA GLU A 96 -0.21 16.59 16.44
C GLU A 96 0.46 17.83 15.84
N THR A 97 1.52 17.61 15.06
CA THR A 97 2.17 18.61 14.20
C THR A 97 2.02 18.16 12.75
N ALA A 98 1.49 19.01 11.87
CA ALA A 98 1.42 18.72 10.44
C ALA A 98 2.82 18.72 9.82
N ILE A 99 3.13 17.68 9.07
CA ILE A 99 4.40 17.52 8.32
C ILE A 99 4.18 17.81 6.85
N LEU A 100 3.13 17.23 6.27
CA LEU A 100 2.72 17.50 4.90
C LEU A 100 1.19 17.41 4.84
N ASP A 101 0.54 18.49 4.43
CA ASP A 101 -0.91 18.63 4.50
C ASP A 101 -1.50 18.79 3.09
N ARG A 102 -2.81 18.59 2.97
CA ARG A 102 -3.61 18.77 1.76
C ARG A 102 -3.18 17.85 0.61
N LEU A 103 -2.74 16.64 0.94
CA LEU A 103 -2.47 15.59 -0.03
C LEU A 103 -3.80 15.06 -0.63
N PRO A 104 -3.79 14.53 -1.87
CA PRO A 104 -4.96 13.87 -2.43
C PRO A 104 -5.47 12.74 -1.54
N ALA A 105 -6.79 12.69 -1.37
CA ALA A 105 -7.50 11.56 -0.80
C ALA A 105 -8.85 11.39 -1.50
N SER A 106 -9.40 10.20 -1.39
CA SER A 106 -10.70 9.85 -1.97
C SER A 106 -11.35 8.72 -1.20
N ASN A 107 -12.54 8.33 -1.63
CA ASN A 107 -13.26 7.19 -1.10
C ASN A 107 -12.66 5.83 -1.52
N ASP A 108 -11.59 5.83 -2.31
CA ASP A 108 -10.96 4.63 -2.84
C ASP A 108 -9.45 4.84 -3.09
N HIS A 109 -8.69 3.74 -3.11
CA HIS A 109 -7.25 3.66 -3.38
C HIS A 109 -6.39 4.76 -2.73
N ASN A 110 -6.57 5.03 -1.43
CA ASN A 110 -5.71 5.99 -0.72
C ASN A 110 -4.28 5.47 -0.50
N ALA A 111 -4.04 4.15 -0.63
CA ALA A 111 -2.81 3.47 -0.26
C ALA A 111 -2.36 3.77 1.19
N GLY A 112 -1.52 4.79 1.38
CA GLY A 112 -1.22 5.37 2.69
C GLY A 112 -0.15 4.64 3.52
N ARG A 113 0.73 3.84 2.92
CA ARG A 113 1.89 3.28 3.63
C ARG A 113 2.90 4.39 3.92
N LEU A 114 3.41 4.42 5.15
CA LEU A 114 4.42 5.37 5.62
C LEU A 114 5.54 4.59 6.31
N ILE A 115 6.80 4.76 5.88
CA ILE A 115 7.98 4.14 6.52
C ILE A 115 9.17 5.11 6.49
N PHE A 116 10.16 4.90 7.36
CA PHE A 116 11.48 5.49 7.18
C PHE A 116 12.38 4.58 6.36
N GLY A 117 13.19 5.18 5.49
CA GLY A 117 14.29 4.50 4.81
C GLY A 117 15.59 4.52 5.61
N PRO A 118 16.61 3.75 5.15
CA PRO A 118 17.95 3.75 5.75
C PRO A 118 18.68 5.09 5.58
N ASP A 119 18.19 5.95 4.71
CA ASP A 119 18.65 7.33 4.48
C ASP A 119 17.96 8.37 5.39
N GLU A 120 17.23 7.89 6.41
CA GLU A 120 16.47 8.68 7.38
C GLU A 120 15.40 9.58 6.75
N LYS A 121 14.97 9.28 5.52
CA LYS A 121 13.84 9.94 4.88
C LYS A 121 12.55 9.16 5.10
N LEU A 122 11.45 9.89 5.12
CA LEU A 122 10.12 9.30 5.09
C LEU A 122 9.77 8.94 3.64
N TYR A 123 9.15 7.77 3.48
CA TYR A 123 8.57 7.30 2.24
C TYR A 123 7.07 7.11 2.43
N TYR A 124 6.27 7.68 1.53
CA TYR A 124 4.80 7.65 1.62
C TYR A 124 4.16 7.30 0.29
N THR A 125 3.21 6.36 0.27
CA THR A 125 2.48 5.98 -0.94
C THR A 125 1.12 6.66 -1.04
N ILE A 126 0.77 7.16 -2.22
CA ILE A 126 -0.53 7.72 -2.57
C ILE A 126 -1.05 6.96 -3.78
N GLY A 127 -2.24 6.37 -3.69
CA GLY A 127 -2.84 5.67 -4.83
C GLY A 127 -3.53 6.62 -5.82
N ASP A 128 -4.23 6.06 -6.78
CA ASP A 128 -4.84 6.77 -7.92
C ASP A 128 -6.24 7.34 -7.63
N MET A 129 -6.66 7.30 -6.36
CA MET A 129 -7.97 7.77 -5.89
C MET A 129 -9.16 6.95 -6.45
N GLY A 130 -8.90 5.77 -7.02
CA GLY A 130 -9.90 4.92 -7.67
C GLY A 130 -10.44 5.52 -8.96
N HIS A 131 -9.77 6.52 -9.54
CA HIS A 131 -10.18 7.13 -10.81
C HIS A 131 -10.17 6.09 -11.93
N ASN A 132 -11.13 6.19 -12.85
CA ASN A 132 -11.38 5.22 -13.92
C ASN A 132 -12.00 3.87 -13.47
N GLN A 133 -12.51 3.76 -12.23
CA GLN A 133 -13.27 2.58 -11.78
C GLN A 133 -14.32 2.86 -10.70
N GLY A 134 -15.24 1.91 -10.49
CA GLY A 134 -16.26 1.96 -9.44
C GLY A 134 -17.07 3.27 -9.47
N LYS A 135 -17.21 3.91 -8.30
CA LYS A 135 -17.91 5.21 -8.16
C LYS A 135 -17.17 6.38 -8.83
N ASN A 136 -15.89 6.18 -9.15
CA ASN A 136 -14.99 7.18 -9.72
C ASN A 136 -14.69 6.89 -11.21
N LEU A 137 -15.53 6.08 -11.88
CA LEU A 137 -15.36 5.63 -13.26
C LEU A 137 -15.08 6.77 -14.26
N TYR A 138 -15.76 7.90 -14.12
CA TYR A 138 -15.66 9.01 -15.07
C TYR A 138 -14.66 10.09 -14.65
N LYS A 139 -13.87 9.86 -13.59
CA LYS A 139 -12.78 10.76 -13.19
C LYS A 139 -11.52 10.40 -13.97
N GLU A 140 -10.81 11.40 -14.44
CA GLU A 140 -9.52 11.23 -15.12
C GLU A 140 -8.48 10.65 -14.15
N ASN A 141 -7.79 9.59 -14.58
CA ASN A 141 -6.73 8.99 -13.77
C ASN A 141 -5.45 9.82 -13.91
N GLU A 142 -4.96 10.38 -12.81
CA GLU A 142 -3.83 11.30 -12.79
C GLU A 142 -2.50 10.63 -12.38
N ALA A 143 -2.41 9.29 -12.34
CA ALA A 143 -1.19 8.59 -11.93
C ALA A 143 0.06 8.91 -12.79
N GLN A 144 -0.15 9.40 -14.02
CA GLN A 144 0.92 9.86 -14.92
C GLN A 144 1.24 11.36 -14.79
N ARG A 145 0.43 12.12 -14.05
CA ARG A 145 0.62 13.56 -13.86
C ARG A 145 1.78 13.79 -12.89
N THR A 146 2.62 14.77 -13.23
CA THR A 146 3.72 15.23 -12.35
C THR A 146 3.55 16.71 -12.06
N PRO A 147 3.91 17.19 -10.85
CA PRO A 147 3.69 18.57 -10.46
C PRO A 147 4.55 19.55 -11.28
N THR A 148 4.00 20.73 -11.53
CA THR A 148 4.69 21.87 -12.12
C THR A 148 5.46 22.66 -11.06
N LYS A 149 6.42 23.50 -11.50
CA LYS A 149 7.13 24.42 -10.58
C LYS A 149 6.17 25.36 -9.85
N ALA A 150 5.10 25.80 -10.51
CA ALA A 150 4.12 26.71 -9.94
C ALA A 150 3.27 26.06 -8.85
N GLU A 151 2.89 24.79 -9.02
CA GLU A 151 2.19 24.01 -7.98
C GLU A 151 3.09 23.82 -6.76
N ILE A 152 4.34 23.37 -6.97
CA ILE A 152 5.30 23.18 -5.87
C ILE A 152 5.56 24.48 -5.10
N ALA A 153 5.75 25.61 -5.80
CA ALA A 153 5.96 26.90 -5.16
C ALA A 153 4.76 27.38 -4.31
N LYS A 154 3.56 26.87 -4.58
CA LYS A 154 2.33 27.18 -3.83
C LYS A 154 1.99 26.15 -2.76
N GLY A 155 2.77 25.08 -2.63
CA GLY A 155 2.41 23.93 -1.79
C GLY A 155 1.15 23.20 -2.28
N ASP A 156 0.92 23.21 -3.59
CA ASP A 156 -0.17 22.46 -4.23
C ASP A 156 0.31 21.05 -4.59
N PHE A 157 -0.29 20.05 -3.94
CA PHE A 157 0.05 18.64 -4.09
C PHE A 157 -1.02 17.85 -4.86
N SER A 158 -1.92 18.53 -5.56
CA SER A 158 -2.98 17.88 -6.35
C SER A 158 -2.44 16.86 -7.36
N ALA A 159 -1.25 17.10 -7.92
CA ALA A 159 -0.57 16.20 -8.86
C ALA A 159 0.15 14.99 -8.21
N TYR A 160 -0.08 14.68 -6.93
CA TYR A 160 0.59 13.57 -6.24
C TYR A 160 -0.19 12.24 -6.30
N VAL A 161 -1.29 12.21 -7.05
CA VAL A 161 -2.10 11.01 -7.30
C VAL A 161 -1.23 9.92 -7.96
N GLY A 162 -1.35 8.68 -7.49
CA GLY A 162 -0.65 7.52 -8.07
C GLY A 162 0.88 7.61 -7.96
N SER A 163 1.41 7.99 -6.80
CA SER A 163 2.84 8.23 -6.58
C SER A 163 3.38 7.59 -5.30
N SER A 164 4.69 7.42 -5.24
CA SER A 164 5.42 7.33 -3.98
C SER A 164 6.19 8.62 -3.75
N LEU A 165 6.19 9.09 -2.50
CA LEU A 165 6.87 10.29 -2.06
C LEU A 165 8.10 9.92 -1.24
N ARG A 166 9.13 10.77 -1.30
CA ARG A 166 10.28 10.80 -0.39
C ARG A 166 10.43 12.21 0.16
N LEU A 167 10.41 12.35 1.49
CA LEU A 167 10.44 13.63 2.20
C LEU A 167 11.40 13.60 3.40
N ASN A 168 11.94 14.76 3.75
CA ASN A 168 12.66 14.90 5.02
C ASN A 168 11.70 14.71 6.20
N ALA A 169 12.23 14.38 7.38
CA ALA A 169 11.44 14.19 8.59
C ALA A 169 10.62 15.43 9.02
N ASP A 170 11.04 16.62 8.57
CA ASP A 170 10.34 17.89 8.79
C ASP A 170 9.30 18.24 7.70
N GLY A 171 9.15 17.39 6.67
CA GLY A 171 8.23 17.61 5.57
C GLY A 171 8.81 18.35 4.36
N SER A 172 10.06 18.80 4.43
CA SER A 172 10.71 19.47 3.30
C SER A 172 11.13 18.50 2.19
N ILE A 173 11.24 19.01 0.97
CA ILE A 173 11.72 18.27 -0.20
C ILE A 173 13.21 17.96 -0.02
N PRO A 174 13.66 16.69 -0.04
CA PRO A 174 15.06 16.34 0.02
C PRO A 174 15.84 16.93 -1.16
N ALA A 175 17.03 17.46 -0.89
CA ALA A 175 17.86 18.11 -1.90
C ALA A 175 18.31 17.15 -3.02
N ASP A 176 18.33 15.85 -2.74
CA ASP A 176 18.72 14.75 -3.61
C ASP A 176 17.52 14.00 -4.23
N ASN A 177 16.29 14.49 -4.08
CA ASN A 177 15.14 13.90 -4.77
C ASN A 177 15.28 14.00 -6.31
N PRO A 178 14.69 13.04 -7.06
CA PRO A 178 14.75 13.03 -8.51
C PRO A 178 14.09 14.29 -9.10
N VAL A 179 14.62 14.71 -10.26
CA VAL A 179 14.01 15.78 -11.06
C VAL A 179 13.18 15.12 -12.16
N ILE A 180 11.87 15.17 -12.02
CA ILE A 180 10.92 14.58 -12.97
C ILE A 180 10.32 15.71 -13.79
N ASN A 181 10.40 15.61 -15.12
CA ASN A 181 9.92 16.65 -16.05
C ASN A 181 10.42 18.07 -15.73
N GLY A 182 11.68 18.17 -15.26
CA GLY A 182 12.32 19.44 -14.92
C GLY A 182 11.90 20.05 -13.58
N VAL A 183 11.18 19.30 -12.74
CA VAL A 183 10.71 19.73 -11.41
C VAL A 183 11.24 18.80 -10.33
N LYS A 184 11.83 19.37 -9.27
CA LYS A 184 12.15 18.66 -8.03
C LYS A 184 10.99 18.84 -7.07
N SER A 185 10.42 17.74 -6.60
CA SER A 185 9.28 17.70 -5.69
C SER A 185 9.45 16.57 -4.67
N HIS A 186 8.41 16.28 -3.88
CA HIS A 186 8.42 15.09 -3.02
C HIS A 186 8.31 13.78 -3.79
N LEU A 187 7.96 13.78 -5.09
CA LEU A 187 7.82 12.55 -5.86
C LEU A 187 9.14 11.78 -5.89
N PHE A 188 9.08 10.52 -5.48
CA PHE A 188 10.13 9.53 -5.64
C PHE A 188 9.87 8.67 -6.88
N THR A 189 8.64 8.16 -7.04
CA THR A 189 8.15 7.43 -8.23
C THR A 189 6.70 7.80 -8.53
N TYR A 190 6.23 7.49 -9.73
CA TYR A 190 4.85 7.75 -10.17
C TYR A 190 4.36 6.66 -11.13
N GLY A 191 3.09 6.74 -11.55
CA GLY A 191 2.46 5.70 -12.37
C GLY A 191 2.00 4.50 -11.54
N HIS A 192 1.47 4.75 -10.35
CA HIS A 192 0.95 3.73 -9.44
C HIS A 192 -0.59 3.75 -9.35
N ARG A 193 -1.21 2.58 -9.15
CA ARG A 193 -2.63 2.37 -8.84
C ARG A 193 -2.90 2.42 -7.34
N ASN A 194 -2.57 1.36 -6.60
CA ASN A 194 -2.86 1.27 -5.15
C ASN A 194 -1.74 0.54 -4.37
N PRO A 195 -0.55 1.17 -4.22
CA PRO A 195 0.61 0.56 -3.56
C PRO A 195 0.46 0.52 -2.04
N GLN A 196 -0.13 -0.56 -1.50
CA GLN A 196 -0.38 -0.70 -0.06
C GLN A 196 0.83 -1.21 0.73
N GLY A 197 1.88 -1.72 0.08
CA GLY A 197 3.06 -2.24 0.76
C GLY A 197 4.32 -1.44 0.47
N LEU A 198 5.16 -1.28 1.50
CA LEU A 198 6.55 -0.81 1.37
C LEU A 198 7.40 -1.56 2.39
N VAL A 199 8.60 -1.98 1.98
CA VAL A 199 9.63 -2.51 2.88
C VAL A 199 11.02 -2.27 2.28
N PHE A 200 11.98 -1.91 3.12
CA PHE A 200 13.40 -1.88 2.73
C PHE A 200 14.06 -3.23 3.01
N VAL A 201 14.89 -3.69 2.06
CA VAL A 201 15.88 -4.75 2.27
C VAL A 201 17.24 -4.16 1.94
N GLY A 202 18.04 -3.89 2.97
CA GLY A 202 19.20 -3.01 2.82
C GLY A 202 18.75 -1.65 2.27
N ASN A 203 19.31 -1.25 1.12
CA ASN A 203 18.96 0.01 0.45
C ASN A 203 17.89 -0.16 -0.65
N THR A 204 17.41 -1.37 -0.89
CA THR A 204 16.41 -1.64 -1.93
C THR A 204 15.01 -1.47 -1.35
N LEU A 205 14.22 -0.57 -1.94
CA LEU A 205 12.83 -0.35 -1.57
C LEU A 205 11.93 -1.25 -2.42
N TYR A 206 11.22 -2.18 -1.77
CA TYR A 206 10.19 -2.98 -2.41
C TYR A 206 8.81 -2.43 -2.11
N SER A 207 7.90 -2.58 -3.06
CA SER A 207 6.48 -2.28 -2.90
C SER A 207 5.62 -3.47 -3.31
N SER A 208 4.44 -3.59 -2.72
CA SER A 208 3.38 -4.47 -3.22
C SER A 208 2.14 -3.64 -3.54
N GLU A 209 1.56 -3.88 -4.69
CA GLU A 209 0.57 -2.98 -5.29
C GLU A 209 -0.61 -3.75 -5.88
N GLN A 210 -1.81 -3.19 -5.74
CA GLN A 210 -3.01 -3.82 -6.28
C GLN A 210 -3.27 -3.37 -7.71
N GLY A 211 -3.34 -4.32 -8.64
CA GLY A 211 -3.75 -4.14 -10.03
C GLY A 211 -5.28 -4.14 -10.18
N PRO A 212 -5.80 -4.03 -11.42
CA PRO A 212 -7.24 -4.07 -11.71
C PRO A 212 -7.80 -5.51 -11.60
N SER A 213 -8.26 -6.09 -12.71
CA SER A 213 -8.75 -7.48 -12.75
C SER A 213 -7.63 -8.52 -12.87
N SER A 214 -6.40 -8.09 -13.11
CA SER A 214 -5.19 -8.90 -13.16
C SER A 214 -4.03 -8.09 -12.59
N ASP A 215 -2.84 -8.67 -12.58
CA ASP A 215 -1.58 -7.94 -12.41
C ASP A 215 -1.48 -7.10 -11.13
N ASP A 216 -1.76 -7.70 -9.97
CA ASP A 216 -1.17 -7.18 -8.74
C ASP A 216 0.35 -7.35 -8.79
N GLU A 217 1.10 -6.44 -8.18
CA GLU A 217 2.54 -6.34 -8.41
C GLU A 217 3.35 -6.45 -7.13
N VAL A 218 4.56 -6.96 -7.28
CA VAL A 218 5.70 -6.60 -6.43
C VAL A 218 6.69 -5.83 -7.28
N ASN A 219 7.07 -4.65 -6.80
CA ASN A 219 7.92 -3.68 -7.48
C ASN A 219 9.19 -3.42 -6.68
N ILE A 220 10.29 -3.10 -7.39
CA ILE A 220 11.46 -2.43 -6.79
C ILE A 220 11.35 -0.95 -7.16
N LEU A 221 11.17 -0.08 -6.16
CA LEU A 221 11.02 1.36 -6.34
C LEU A 221 12.37 2.04 -6.57
N LYS A 222 12.55 2.65 -7.75
CA LYS A 222 13.78 3.36 -8.16
C LYS A 222 13.50 4.83 -8.39
N ALA A 223 14.33 5.71 -7.85
CA ALA A 223 14.14 7.16 -7.94
C ALA A 223 13.89 7.65 -9.38
N GLY A 224 12.81 8.39 -9.59
CA GLY A 224 12.43 9.02 -10.85
C GLY A 224 11.71 8.10 -11.85
N LYS A 225 11.47 6.84 -11.49
CA LYS A 225 10.86 5.86 -12.39
C LYS A 225 9.33 5.89 -12.40
N ASN A 226 8.79 5.41 -13.52
CA ASN A 226 7.38 5.35 -13.86
C ASN A 226 6.91 3.89 -13.88
N TYR A 227 5.87 3.56 -13.13
CA TYR A 227 5.35 2.19 -12.99
C TYR A 227 4.18 1.89 -13.93
N GLY A 228 3.91 2.77 -14.90
CA GLY A 228 3.08 2.48 -16.06
C GLY A 228 1.59 2.73 -15.90
N TRP A 229 1.04 2.62 -14.69
CA TRP A 229 -0.41 2.82 -14.48
C TRP A 229 -0.86 4.24 -14.88
N PRO A 230 -1.98 4.41 -15.62
CA PRO A 230 -2.94 3.39 -16.05
C PRO A 230 -2.70 2.81 -17.44
N HIS A 231 -1.61 3.15 -18.13
CA HIS A 231 -1.40 2.66 -19.50
C HIS A 231 -0.91 1.21 -19.56
N VAL A 232 -0.27 0.73 -18.49
CA VAL A 232 0.23 -0.64 -18.35
C VAL A 232 -0.22 -1.21 -17.00
N ALA A 233 -0.65 -2.47 -16.98
CA ALA A 233 -0.90 -3.22 -15.75
C ALA A 233 0.03 -4.45 -15.73
N GLY A 234 1.02 -4.47 -14.83
CA GLY A 234 2.02 -5.51 -14.81
C GLY A 234 3.12 -5.26 -15.86
N TYR A 235 3.32 -6.25 -16.73
CA TYR A 235 4.30 -6.12 -17.82
C TYR A 235 3.66 -5.42 -19.01
N GLN A 236 4.47 -4.73 -19.83
CA GLN A 236 4.01 -4.18 -21.09
C GLN A 236 3.92 -5.31 -22.15
N ASP A 237 2.81 -6.04 -22.18
CA ASP A 237 2.73 -7.33 -22.90
C ASP A 237 1.43 -7.55 -23.68
N ASN A 238 0.45 -6.64 -23.56
CA ASN A 238 -0.89 -6.72 -24.13
C ASN A 238 -1.64 -8.01 -23.75
N GLN A 239 -1.39 -8.55 -22.55
CA GLN A 239 -2.06 -9.73 -22.04
C GLN A 239 -3.22 -9.34 -21.13
N ALA A 240 -4.44 -9.39 -21.69
CA ALA A 240 -5.72 -9.22 -20.97
C ALA A 240 -6.00 -7.85 -20.35
N TYR A 241 -5.09 -6.88 -20.47
CA TYR A 241 -5.31 -5.48 -20.10
C TYR A 241 -5.22 -4.55 -21.33
N GLU A 242 -6.14 -3.58 -21.38
CA GLU A 242 -6.07 -2.40 -22.24
C GLU A 242 -6.56 -1.20 -21.41
N TYR A 243 -5.94 -0.04 -21.61
CA TYR A 243 -6.37 1.16 -20.92
C TYR A 243 -7.57 1.80 -21.64
N VAL A 244 -8.75 1.71 -21.03
CA VAL A 244 -9.94 2.44 -21.50
C VAL A 244 -10.14 3.68 -20.64
N ASN A 245 -9.89 4.86 -21.19
CA ASN A 245 -10.03 6.13 -20.48
C ASN A 245 -11.49 6.62 -20.42
N TYR A 246 -12.26 6.11 -19.45
CA TYR A 246 -13.69 6.39 -19.33
C TYR A 246 -14.00 7.85 -18.99
N SER A 247 -13.05 8.66 -18.50
CA SER A 247 -13.27 10.10 -18.30
C SER A 247 -13.62 10.83 -19.60
N THR A 248 -13.14 10.31 -20.74
CA THR A 248 -13.36 10.87 -22.07
C THR A 248 -14.66 10.41 -22.73
N SER A 249 -15.35 9.43 -22.14
CA SER A 249 -16.62 8.94 -22.65
C SER A 249 -17.64 10.08 -22.70
N LYS A 250 -18.45 10.10 -23.75
CA LYS A 250 -19.61 11.01 -23.92
C LYS A 250 -20.92 10.32 -23.54
N VAL A 251 -20.89 9.01 -23.27
CA VAL A 251 -22.06 8.21 -22.91
C VAL A 251 -22.00 7.84 -21.43
N ARG A 252 -23.15 7.89 -20.76
CA ARG A 252 -23.30 7.51 -19.34
C ARG A 252 -24.44 6.50 -19.24
N PRO A 253 -24.20 5.23 -19.61
CA PRO A 253 -25.26 4.23 -19.57
C PRO A 253 -25.70 4.01 -18.12
N LYS A 254 -27.00 3.71 -17.93
CA LYS A 254 -27.54 3.38 -16.59
C LYS A 254 -27.04 2.02 -16.10
N GLU A 255 -26.75 1.11 -17.01
CA GLU A 255 -26.27 -0.25 -16.75
C GLU A 255 -25.13 -0.59 -17.72
N GLY A 256 -24.13 -1.33 -17.24
CA GLY A 256 -22.96 -1.71 -18.02
C GLY A 256 -21.91 -0.60 -18.16
N MET A 257 -20.86 -0.90 -18.94
CA MET A 257 -19.75 0.02 -19.19
C MET A 257 -20.00 0.85 -20.47
N PRO A 258 -19.51 2.11 -20.54
CA PRO A 258 -19.50 2.85 -21.80
C PRO A 258 -18.72 2.11 -22.89
N THR A 259 -19.19 2.20 -24.13
CA THR A 259 -18.60 1.50 -25.29
C THR A 259 -18.07 2.45 -26.36
N ASP A 260 -18.19 3.77 -26.15
CA ASP A 260 -17.78 4.81 -27.08
C ASP A 260 -16.29 5.18 -26.99
N VAL A 261 -15.60 4.69 -25.96
CA VAL A 261 -14.15 4.85 -25.76
C VAL A 261 -13.46 3.55 -26.16
N LYS A 262 -12.43 3.66 -27.00
CA LYS A 262 -11.59 2.52 -27.38
C LYS A 262 -10.47 2.32 -26.34
N GLY A 263 -10.11 1.06 -26.11
CA GLY A 263 -8.91 0.72 -25.35
C GLY A 263 -7.64 1.13 -26.08
N GLU A 264 -6.69 1.65 -25.32
CA GLU A 264 -5.29 1.80 -25.71
C GLU A 264 -4.54 0.52 -25.33
N LYS A 265 -3.78 -0.05 -26.26
CA LYS A 265 -2.91 -1.18 -25.96
C LYS A 265 -1.71 -0.70 -25.17
N GLU A 266 -1.25 -1.54 -24.25
CA GLU A 266 -0.07 -1.22 -23.43
C GLU A 266 1.15 -0.88 -24.29
N THR A 267 1.37 -1.61 -25.38
CA THR A 267 2.51 -1.37 -26.29
C THR A 267 2.40 -0.12 -27.13
N ASP A 268 1.23 0.52 -27.20
CA ASP A 268 1.07 1.80 -27.91
C ASP A 268 1.57 2.98 -27.06
N TRP A 269 1.65 2.78 -25.74
CA TRP A 269 2.23 3.73 -24.79
C TRP A 269 3.75 3.53 -24.67
N HIS A 270 4.52 4.60 -24.73
CA HIS A 270 5.98 4.52 -24.58
C HIS A 270 6.49 5.57 -23.61
N HIS A 271 7.20 5.10 -22.58
CA HIS A 271 7.86 5.99 -21.61
C HIS A 271 9.27 5.47 -21.30
N LYS A 272 10.27 6.35 -21.46
CA LYS A 272 11.69 6.00 -21.29
C LYS A 272 12.06 5.54 -19.86
N ASP A 273 11.26 5.94 -18.89
CA ASP A 273 11.46 5.62 -17.47
C ASP A 273 10.49 4.56 -16.95
N PHE A 274 9.81 3.83 -17.85
CA PHE A 274 8.98 2.69 -17.45
C PHE A 274 9.84 1.62 -16.77
N GLU A 275 9.36 1.10 -15.64
CA GLU A 275 9.92 -0.05 -14.94
C GLU A 275 8.83 -1.09 -14.74
N ALA A 276 9.06 -2.30 -15.25
CA ALA A 276 8.17 -3.44 -15.06
C ALA A 276 8.30 -4.01 -13.63
N PRO A 277 7.26 -4.71 -13.12
CA PRO A 277 7.33 -5.36 -11.82
C PRO A 277 8.35 -6.49 -11.80
N VAL A 278 8.85 -6.81 -10.60
CA VAL A 278 9.66 -8.04 -10.40
C VAL A 278 8.78 -9.29 -10.33
N LYS A 279 7.50 -9.12 -10.01
CA LYS A 279 6.51 -10.20 -9.99
C LYS A 279 5.10 -9.64 -10.20
N SER A 280 4.34 -10.30 -11.06
CA SER A 280 2.88 -10.12 -11.18
C SER A 280 2.10 -11.28 -10.54
N PHE A 281 0.94 -10.96 -9.98
CA PHE A 281 -0.07 -11.84 -9.40
C PHE A 281 -1.46 -11.45 -9.93
N TYR A 282 -1.94 -12.01 -11.02
CA TYR A 282 -1.22 -12.80 -12.01
C TYR A 282 -1.51 -12.22 -13.39
N THR A 283 -0.50 -12.19 -14.24
CA THR A 283 -0.65 -11.99 -15.67
C THR A 283 -1.38 -13.19 -16.27
N VAL A 284 -2.38 -12.93 -17.10
CA VAL A 284 -3.18 -13.96 -17.77
C VAL A 284 -3.29 -13.65 -19.25
N SER A 285 -3.41 -14.68 -20.09
CA SER A 285 -3.51 -14.46 -21.54
C SER A 285 -4.70 -13.59 -21.92
N LYS A 286 -4.63 -12.90 -23.06
CA LYS A 286 -5.75 -12.12 -23.63
C LYS A 286 -7.10 -12.84 -23.79
N ASN A 287 -7.11 -14.17 -23.77
CA ASN A 287 -8.32 -15.00 -23.89
C ASN A 287 -8.86 -15.46 -22.52
N TYR A 288 -8.31 -14.97 -21.41
CA TYR A 288 -8.75 -15.33 -20.06
C TYR A 288 -10.19 -14.87 -19.81
N SER A 289 -11.00 -15.74 -19.19
CA SER A 289 -12.35 -15.38 -18.78
C SER A 289 -12.33 -14.75 -17.38
N PHE A 290 -12.62 -13.45 -17.30
CA PHE A 290 -12.82 -12.77 -16.01
C PHE A 290 -14.19 -13.05 -15.38
N SER A 291 -15.03 -13.84 -16.05
CA SER A 291 -16.30 -14.34 -15.52
C SER A 291 -16.11 -15.78 -15.07
N ASP A 292 -16.06 -15.97 -13.74
CA ASP A 292 -16.03 -17.29 -13.10
C ASP A 292 -17.36 -17.54 -12.39
N ALA A 293 -18.09 -18.58 -12.82
CA ALA A 293 -19.38 -18.95 -12.25
C ALA A 293 -19.29 -19.33 -10.76
N THR A 294 -18.12 -19.77 -10.29
CA THR A 294 -17.86 -20.12 -8.89
C THR A 294 -18.05 -18.91 -7.97
N CYS A 295 -17.69 -17.72 -8.44
CA CYS A 295 -17.81 -16.48 -7.68
C CYS A 295 -19.11 -15.69 -7.94
N GLY A 296 -19.89 -16.03 -8.97
CA GLY A 296 -21.17 -15.38 -9.26
C GLY A 296 -21.07 -13.84 -9.31
N GLU A 297 -21.94 -13.17 -8.55
CA GLU A 297 -21.96 -11.69 -8.44
C GLU A 297 -20.69 -11.10 -7.81
N MET A 298 -19.89 -11.91 -7.12
CA MET A 298 -18.62 -11.53 -6.51
C MET A 298 -17.41 -11.94 -7.37
N ALA A 299 -17.57 -11.88 -8.70
CA ALA A 299 -16.56 -12.32 -9.68
C ALA A 299 -15.13 -11.82 -9.41
N TYR A 300 -14.97 -10.63 -8.83
CA TYR A 300 -13.68 -10.05 -8.48
C TYR A 300 -12.84 -10.89 -7.48
N ILE A 301 -13.49 -11.75 -6.69
CA ILE A 301 -12.77 -12.69 -5.81
C ILE A 301 -12.11 -13.82 -6.62
N CYS A 302 -12.65 -14.19 -7.78
CA CYS A 302 -12.07 -15.20 -8.68
C CYS A 302 -11.14 -14.61 -9.75
N TRP A 303 -11.07 -13.28 -9.88
CA TRP A 303 -10.09 -12.65 -10.76
C TRP A 303 -8.66 -13.10 -10.44
N PRO A 304 -7.74 -13.13 -11.42
CA PRO A 304 -6.35 -13.54 -11.24
C PRO A 304 -5.56 -12.46 -10.49
N THR A 305 -5.91 -12.25 -9.22
CA THR A 305 -5.32 -11.26 -8.31
C THR A 305 -5.26 -11.84 -6.89
N ILE A 306 -4.45 -11.23 -6.04
CA ILE A 306 -4.32 -11.57 -4.61
C ILE A 306 -4.72 -10.42 -3.69
N ALA A 307 -4.96 -9.22 -4.24
CA ALA A 307 -5.21 -7.97 -3.52
C ALA A 307 -4.21 -7.78 -2.36
N PRO A 308 -2.92 -7.53 -2.67
CA PRO A 308 -1.89 -7.44 -1.64
C PRO A 308 -2.22 -6.34 -0.63
N GLY A 309 -2.20 -6.70 0.67
CA GLY A 309 -2.44 -5.74 1.76
C GLY A 309 -1.15 -5.08 2.26
N SER A 310 -0.04 -5.82 2.20
CA SER A 310 1.29 -5.33 2.54
C SER A 310 2.38 -6.29 2.10
N VAL A 311 3.63 -5.82 2.15
CA VAL A 311 4.84 -6.61 2.06
C VAL A 311 5.69 -6.42 3.32
N THR A 312 6.40 -7.46 3.74
CA THR A 312 7.45 -7.43 4.78
C THR A 312 8.62 -8.30 4.33
N TYR A 313 9.76 -8.19 5.00
CA TYR A 313 10.96 -8.97 4.69
C TYR A 313 11.26 -10.00 5.77
N TYR A 314 11.49 -11.24 5.35
CA TYR A 314 12.06 -12.30 6.18
C TYR A 314 13.58 -12.38 5.91
N PRO A 315 14.43 -12.10 6.92
CA PRO A 315 15.84 -11.90 6.69
C PRO A 315 16.61 -13.19 6.40
N LYS A 316 17.81 -13.00 5.83
CA LYS A 316 18.84 -14.04 5.80
C LYS A 316 19.15 -14.54 7.21
N GLU A 317 19.51 -15.81 7.29
CA GLU A 317 19.87 -16.54 8.50
C GLU A 317 18.75 -16.62 9.55
N GLY A 318 17.50 -16.29 9.18
CA GLY A 318 16.36 -16.40 10.08
C GLY A 318 16.12 -17.81 10.61
N SER A 319 15.30 -17.91 11.66
CA SER A 319 14.96 -19.14 12.37
C SER A 319 14.31 -20.20 11.47
N LEU A 320 13.51 -19.76 10.48
CA LEU A 320 12.83 -20.60 9.49
C LEU A 320 13.61 -20.60 8.17
N LYS A 321 14.48 -21.59 8.01
CA LYS A 321 15.39 -21.69 6.84
C LYS A 321 14.69 -21.79 5.49
N THR A 322 13.43 -22.25 5.45
CA THR A 322 12.66 -22.32 4.21
C THR A 322 12.17 -20.96 3.71
N TRP A 323 12.19 -19.93 4.55
CA TRP A 323 11.79 -18.55 4.24
C TRP A 323 12.99 -17.61 4.09
N ASP A 324 14.20 -18.16 4.19
CA ASP A 324 15.44 -17.38 4.16
C ASP A 324 15.46 -16.39 2.98
N ASN A 325 15.79 -15.14 3.28
CA ASN A 325 15.88 -14.07 2.27
C ASN A 325 14.61 -13.92 1.40
N SER A 326 13.44 -13.79 2.01
CA SER A 326 12.17 -13.74 1.26
C SER A 326 11.37 -12.48 1.53
N LEU A 327 10.66 -11.99 0.52
CA LEU A 327 9.54 -11.09 0.74
C LEU A 327 8.31 -11.91 1.16
N VAL A 328 7.54 -11.40 2.11
CA VAL A 328 6.29 -12.01 2.57
C VAL A 328 5.16 -11.02 2.30
N VAL A 329 4.25 -11.37 1.40
CA VAL A 329 3.13 -10.55 0.96
C VAL A 329 1.84 -11.08 1.57
N THR A 330 1.05 -10.20 2.21
CA THR A 330 -0.28 -10.57 2.71
C THR A 330 -1.32 -10.43 1.62
N SER A 331 -2.27 -11.35 1.54
CA SER A 331 -3.38 -11.28 0.57
C SER A 331 -4.70 -11.05 1.27
N LEU A 332 -5.44 -10.02 0.83
CA LEU A 332 -6.77 -9.74 1.33
C LEU A 332 -7.80 -10.74 0.81
N LYS A 333 -7.87 -10.98 -0.50
CA LYS A 333 -8.94 -11.81 -1.10
C LYS A 333 -8.72 -13.30 -0.91
N ASN A 334 -7.47 -13.78 -0.83
CA ASN A 334 -7.20 -15.22 -0.68
C ASN A 334 -6.92 -15.64 0.77
N GLY A 335 -6.81 -14.70 1.71
CA GLY A 335 -6.61 -15.02 3.13
C GLY A 335 -5.39 -15.88 3.46
N GLN A 336 -4.25 -15.57 2.84
CA GLN A 336 -3.00 -16.30 3.01
C GLN A 336 -1.77 -15.40 2.86
N LEU A 337 -0.61 -15.93 3.26
CA LEU A 337 0.69 -15.31 3.00
C LEU A 337 1.31 -15.89 1.75
N TYR A 338 1.93 -15.04 0.94
CA TYR A 338 2.76 -15.41 -0.21
C TYR A 338 4.22 -15.15 0.14
N VAL A 339 5.06 -16.17 0.06
CA VAL A 339 6.50 -16.10 0.36
C VAL A 339 7.26 -16.17 -0.96
N LEU A 340 7.97 -15.08 -1.28
CA LEU A 340 8.71 -14.87 -2.50
C LEU A 340 10.21 -14.87 -2.17
N PRO A 341 10.93 -15.98 -2.42
CA PRO A 341 12.37 -16.02 -2.18
C PRO A 341 13.09 -15.03 -3.09
N LEU A 342 13.98 -14.22 -2.54
CA LEU A 342 14.81 -13.31 -3.34
C LEU A 342 16.06 -14.03 -3.84
N ASN A 343 16.51 -13.67 -5.04
CA ASN A 343 17.86 -14.02 -5.51
C ASN A 343 18.94 -13.31 -4.66
N ALA A 344 20.21 -13.68 -4.85
CA ALA A 344 21.30 -13.29 -3.95
C ALA A 344 21.53 -11.77 -3.87
N ASP A 345 21.34 -11.07 -4.99
CA ASP A 345 21.45 -9.62 -5.16
C ASP A 345 20.12 -8.88 -4.92
N GLY A 346 19.02 -9.59 -4.68
CA GLY A 346 17.70 -9.03 -4.40
C GLY A 346 17.01 -8.40 -5.61
N THR A 347 17.55 -8.53 -6.81
CA THR A 347 17.01 -7.87 -8.01
C THR A 347 15.82 -8.62 -8.61
N ASN A 348 15.56 -9.87 -8.19
CA ASN A 348 14.49 -10.70 -8.72
C ASN A 348 14.00 -11.75 -7.72
N ILE A 349 12.83 -12.35 -8.00
CA ILE A 349 12.29 -13.50 -7.28
C ILE A 349 12.93 -14.79 -7.81
N ARG A 350 13.37 -15.66 -6.90
CA ARG A 350 13.98 -16.96 -7.18
C ARG A 350 12.99 -18.08 -6.89
N GLY A 351 12.80 -18.97 -7.87
CA GLY A 351 12.01 -20.19 -7.71
C GLY A 351 10.51 -19.91 -7.52
N ASP A 352 9.83 -20.86 -6.90
CA ASP A 352 8.37 -20.81 -6.76
C ASP A 352 7.94 -19.97 -5.57
N VAL A 353 6.85 -19.21 -5.78
CA VAL A 353 6.15 -18.53 -4.69
C VAL A 353 5.33 -19.57 -3.93
N LYS A 354 5.57 -19.68 -2.63
CA LYS A 354 4.83 -20.59 -1.76
C LYS A 354 3.76 -19.85 -0.98
N THR A 355 2.63 -20.49 -0.73
CA THR A 355 1.56 -19.92 0.08
C THR A 355 1.48 -20.61 1.44
N TYR A 356 1.10 -19.84 2.46
CA TYR A 356 1.02 -20.31 3.85
C TYR A 356 -0.20 -19.74 4.57
N PHE A 357 -0.68 -20.52 5.54
CA PHE A 357 -1.71 -20.11 6.50
C PHE A 357 -3.02 -19.67 5.84
N HIS A 358 -3.47 -20.38 4.80
CA HIS A 358 -4.78 -20.10 4.21
C HIS A 358 -5.88 -20.27 5.27
N SER A 359 -6.70 -19.23 5.40
CA SER A 359 -7.86 -19.19 6.29
C SER A 359 -8.91 -18.22 5.75
N ASN A 360 -10.14 -18.32 6.25
CA ASN A 360 -11.21 -17.36 5.94
C ASN A 360 -10.95 -16.03 6.66
N ASN A 361 -9.88 -15.33 6.31
CA ASN A 361 -9.50 -14.04 6.87
C ASN A 361 -8.99 -13.15 5.75
N ARG A 362 -9.07 -11.83 5.90
CA ARG A 362 -8.42 -10.90 4.98
C ARG A 362 -7.13 -10.40 5.59
N TYR A 363 -5.97 -10.90 5.14
CA TYR A 363 -4.68 -10.57 5.75
C TYR A 363 -4.21 -9.18 5.32
N ARG A 364 -4.19 -8.25 6.28
CA ARG A 364 -3.94 -6.82 6.05
C ARG A 364 -2.47 -6.43 6.14
N LYS A 365 -1.79 -6.81 7.22
CA LYS A 365 -0.38 -6.45 7.45
C LYS A 365 0.31 -7.56 8.22
N ALA A 366 1.51 -7.93 7.77
CA ALA A 366 2.41 -8.81 8.49
C ALA A 366 3.61 -8.04 9.07
N VAL A 367 4.08 -8.48 10.23
CA VAL A 367 5.31 -8.04 10.89
C VAL A 367 6.03 -9.27 11.42
N ILE A 368 7.35 -9.34 11.23
CA ILE A 368 8.21 -10.41 11.76
C ILE A 368 9.00 -9.82 12.93
N ASN A 369 9.08 -10.56 14.04
CA ASN A 369 9.84 -10.10 15.20
C ASN A 369 11.37 -10.27 15.00
N PRO A 370 12.22 -9.60 15.80
CA PRO A 370 13.66 -9.59 15.59
C PRO A 370 14.34 -10.98 15.63
N ASP A 371 13.86 -11.90 16.47
CA ASP A 371 14.41 -13.26 16.53
C ASP A 371 13.91 -14.18 15.39
N THR A 372 13.00 -13.68 14.55
CA THR A 372 12.42 -14.32 13.37
C THR A 372 11.65 -15.61 13.64
N LYS A 373 11.28 -15.86 14.90
CA LYS A 373 10.49 -17.03 15.31
C LYS A 373 8.99 -16.80 15.20
N LYS A 374 8.54 -15.53 15.19
CA LYS A 374 7.12 -15.18 15.14
C LYS A 374 6.81 -14.23 14.00
N ILE A 375 5.68 -14.47 13.36
CA ILE A 375 5.04 -13.54 12.43
C ILE A 375 3.66 -13.17 12.96
N TYR A 376 3.41 -11.87 13.04
CA TYR A 376 2.17 -11.26 13.49
C TYR A 376 1.40 -10.76 12.27
N VAL A 377 0.14 -11.20 12.11
CA VAL A 377 -0.68 -10.89 10.93
C VAL A 377 -2.00 -10.25 11.36
N ALA A 378 -2.17 -8.96 11.04
CA ALA A 378 -3.42 -8.25 11.24
C ALA A 378 -4.47 -8.66 10.20
N THR A 379 -5.73 -8.79 10.60
CA THR A 379 -6.87 -9.13 9.74
C THR A 379 -7.88 -7.98 9.66
N ASP A 380 -8.60 -7.86 8.52
CA ASP A 380 -9.71 -6.91 8.43
C ASP A 380 -10.86 -7.32 9.38
N VAL A 381 -11.66 -6.33 9.80
CA VAL A 381 -12.88 -6.55 10.62
C VAL A 381 -14.03 -7.17 9.84
N ALA A 382 -14.06 -6.96 8.51
CA ALA A 382 -15.13 -7.42 7.63
C ALA A 382 -14.63 -7.43 6.17
N GLY A 383 -15.44 -8.01 5.28
CA GLY A 383 -15.22 -8.03 3.84
C GLY A 383 -15.15 -9.44 3.28
N ASN A 384 -15.15 -9.56 1.96
CA ASN A 384 -15.18 -10.84 1.27
C ASN A 384 -13.79 -11.48 1.16
N VAL A 385 -13.75 -12.81 1.25
CA VAL A 385 -12.56 -13.64 1.08
C VAL A 385 -12.93 -14.93 0.34
N MET A 386 -11.97 -15.52 -0.38
CA MET A 386 -12.04 -16.86 -0.90
C MET A 386 -11.92 -17.86 0.25
N GLY A 387 -13.00 -18.58 0.53
CA GLY A 387 -13.09 -19.59 1.57
C GLY A 387 -12.24 -20.82 1.26
N LEU A 388 -11.97 -21.61 2.31
CA LEU A 388 -11.26 -22.90 2.20
C LEU A 388 -11.97 -23.92 1.29
N ASP A 389 -13.28 -23.77 1.09
CA ASP A 389 -14.10 -24.60 0.20
C ASP A 389 -14.12 -24.13 -1.26
N GLY A 390 -13.35 -23.09 -1.58
CA GLY A 390 -13.30 -22.46 -2.90
C GLY A 390 -14.50 -21.56 -3.21
N LYS A 391 -15.30 -21.18 -2.22
CA LYS A 391 -16.43 -20.27 -2.38
C LYS A 391 -16.19 -18.94 -1.67
N VAL A 392 -16.81 -17.88 -2.19
CA VAL A 392 -16.75 -16.57 -1.55
C VAL A 392 -17.53 -16.60 -0.23
N THR A 393 -16.94 -16.02 0.82
CA THR A 393 -17.61 -15.80 2.11
C THR A 393 -17.23 -14.44 2.69
N ASP A 394 -18.13 -13.87 3.50
CA ASP A 394 -17.90 -12.69 4.34
C ASP A 394 -17.74 -13.06 5.83
N GLN A 395 -17.88 -14.34 6.16
CA GLN A 395 -17.72 -14.87 7.51
C GLN A 395 -16.24 -15.05 7.83
N LEU A 396 -15.62 -13.98 8.33
CA LEU A 396 -14.22 -14.01 8.73
C LEU A 396 -14.02 -14.82 10.01
N ALA A 397 -13.02 -15.70 10.03
CA ALA A 397 -12.72 -16.56 11.17
C ALA A 397 -12.18 -15.78 12.38
N ASN A 398 -11.42 -14.71 12.13
CA ASN A 398 -10.83 -13.84 13.16
C ASN A 398 -10.97 -12.37 12.72
N PRO A 399 -12.16 -11.76 12.82
CA PRO A 399 -12.37 -10.37 12.39
C PRO A 399 -11.57 -9.41 13.28
N GLY A 400 -10.81 -8.49 12.67
CA GLY A 400 -10.13 -7.41 13.40
C GLY A 400 -9.09 -7.87 14.41
N SER A 401 -8.38 -8.96 14.10
CA SER A 401 -7.48 -9.66 15.02
C SER A 401 -6.02 -9.50 14.60
N ILE A 402 -5.10 -9.76 15.54
CA ILE A 402 -3.69 -10.00 15.23
C ILE A 402 -3.41 -11.47 15.50
N LEU A 403 -3.18 -12.24 14.44
CA LEU A 403 -2.80 -13.65 14.50
C LEU A 403 -1.31 -13.77 14.73
N VAL A 404 -0.89 -14.77 15.51
CA VAL A 404 0.52 -15.07 15.76
C VAL A 404 0.82 -16.46 15.23
N PHE A 405 1.78 -16.56 14.30
CA PHE A 405 2.32 -17.84 13.86
C PHE A 405 3.75 -17.98 14.35
N GLU A 406 4.05 -19.09 15.01
CA GLU A 406 5.33 -19.36 15.67
C GLU A 406 5.99 -20.60 15.06
N VAL A 407 7.31 -20.51 14.83
CA VAL A 407 8.14 -21.63 14.39
C VAL A 407 8.24 -22.64 15.55
N LYS A 408 7.90 -23.91 15.27
CA LYS A 408 7.98 -25.02 16.23
C LYS A 408 9.22 -25.86 16.04
#